data_AF-A0A261TQZ0-F1
#
_entry.id   AF-A0A261TQZ0-F1
#
_cell.length_a   1.000
_cell.length_b   1.000
_cell.length_c   1.000
_cell.angle_alpha   90.00
_cell.angle_beta   90.00
_cell.angle_gamma   90.00
#
_symmetry.space_group_name_H-M   'P 1'
#
loop_
_entity.id
_entity.type
_entity.pdbx_description
1 polymer ?
#
loop_
_entity_poly.entity_id
_entity_poly.type
_entity_poly.pdbx_seq_one_letter_code
_entity_poly.pdbx_strand_id
1 'polypeptide(L)'
;MLGFALLALAGQASARSLAPLACPPLATPIDAAVRGEGTRMQSIRENLDGGAILLGHRGERVPAPLALFTVSDPDPEPRFWPDAVDWSPYTLADGSETNTVFERASGGAICRILQSVSLRGKRIETGAYRLTYDAQGRVAGYVQYVAGQGGRLAVARQGCVDRNEAGAIVALHEAGCVAPAGQGATEVAQSPTQTVHFVRDASSGRILRRIDLRAGVEGAEVRRYDADGSMVRLRAHPSADGVSAYAEPTASKERLWILPAGKVPPLNIEIGDEPWRVVRIPAEVLALPDEASWNPDTHTLLFEGKTNASGEVVLGAAQQAQLREALRQTPGQILLYINPMSRLQPVQALTPDTWRRCLDPAQARADACG
;
A
#
# COMPACT_ATOMS: atom_id res chain seq x y z
N MET A 1 -59.33 -38.53 17.92
CA MET A 1 -57.89 -38.84 17.92
C MET A 1 -57.16 -37.66 17.32
N LEU A 2 -56.25 -37.05 18.10
CA LEU A 2 -55.12 -36.15 17.76
C LEU A 2 -55.44 -34.92 16.87
N GLY A 3 -55.38 -33.66 17.29
CA GLY A 3 -54.61 -33.04 18.37
C GLY A 3 -53.21 -32.63 17.90
N PHE A 4 -53.07 -31.51 17.20
CA PHE A 4 -51.77 -30.86 16.95
C PHE A 4 -51.90 -29.34 17.07
N ALA A 5 -51.46 -28.82 18.21
CA ALA A 5 -51.18 -27.41 18.43
C ALA A 5 -49.78 -27.10 17.86
N LEU A 6 -49.70 -26.21 16.88
CA LEU A 6 -48.44 -25.63 16.43
C LEU A 6 -48.16 -24.39 17.29
N LEU A 7 -47.23 -24.53 18.24
CA LEU A 7 -46.64 -23.39 18.94
C LEU A 7 -45.76 -22.60 17.94
N ALA A 8 -46.15 -21.37 17.66
CA ALA A 8 -45.28 -20.39 17.03
C ALA A 8 -44.26 -19.90 18.07
N LEU A 9 -43.03 -20.41 18.02
CA LEU A 9 -41.89 -19.81 18.70
C LEU A 9 -41.52 -18.51 17.97
N ALA A 10 -42.02 -17.39 18.49
CA ALA A 10 -41.50 -16.07 18.15
C ALA A 10 -40.05 -15.96 18.66
N GLY A 11 -39.10 -16.32 17.81
CA GLY A 11 -37.69 -16.03 18.04
C GLY A 11 -37.50 -14.51 18.05
N GLN A 12 -37.37 -13.94 19.25
CA GLN A 12 -36.89 -12.57 19.43
C GLN A 12 -35.46 -12.51 18.91
N ALA A 13 -35.30 -12.12 17.65
CA ALA A 13 -34.03 -11.64 17.15
C ALA A 13 -33.75 -10.34 17.90
N SER A 14 -32.93 -10.42 18.95
CA SER A 14 -32.32 -9.26 19.58
C SER A 14 -31.52 -8.51 18.52
N ALA A 15 -32.16 -7.56 17.86
CA ALA A 15 -31.46 -6.52 17.12
C ALA A 15 -30.58 -5.82 18.14
N ARG A 16 -29.28 -6.14 18.16
CA ARG A 16 -28.27 -5.29 18.78
C ARG A 16 -28.34 -3.96 18.04
N SER A 17 -29.14 -3.05 18.57
CA SER A 17 -29.05 -1.62 18.26
C SER A 17 -27.64 -1.20 18.63
N LEU A 18 -26.73 -1.21 17.66
CA LEU A 18 -25.44 -0.54 17.76
C LEU A 18 -25.77 0.94 17.98
N ALA A 19 -25.69 1.38 19.24
CA ALA A 19 -25.75 2.80 19.54
C ALA A 19 -24.71 3.51 18.65
N PRO A 20 -25.05 4.66 18.04
CA PRO A 20 -24.07 5.42 17.27
C PRO A 20 -22.86 5.66 18.18
N LEU A 21 -21.68 5.26 17.71
CA LEU A 21 -20.44 5.42 18.46
C LEU A 21 -20.28 6.90 18.81
N ALA A 22 -20.21 7.21 20.10
CA ALA A 22 -20.13 8.56 20.66
C ALA A 22 -18.82 9.30 20.34
N CYS A 23 -18.02 8.80 19.40
CA CYS A 23 -16.78 9.46 18.98
C CYS A 23 -17.12 10.68 18.12
N PRO A 24 -16.60 11.88 18.44
CA PRO A 24 -16.84 13.06 17.62
C PRO A 24 -16.26 12.90 16.20
N PRO A 25 -16.82 13.59 15.19
CA PRO A 25 -16.32 13.57 13.81
C PRO A 25 -14.83 13.93 13.70
N LEU A 26 -14.15 13.46 12.65
CA LEU A 26 -12.73 13.78 12.41
C LEU A 26 -12.45 15.29 12.29
N ALA A 27 -13.43 16.06 11.81
CA ALA A 27 -13.34 17.51 11.67
C ALA A 27 -13.31 18.27 13.01
N THR A 28 -13.70 17.62 14.11
CA THR A 28 -13.72 18.27 15.43
C THR A 28 -12.28 18.59 15.88
N PRO A 29 -11.96 19.85 16.22
CA PRO A 29 -10.63 20.24 16.70
C PRO A 29 -10.15 19.35 17.85
N ILE A 30 -8.84 19.13 17.94
CA ILE A 30 -8.27 18.22 18.96
C ILE A 30 -8.36 18.80 20.38
N ASP A 31 -8.33 20.13 20.48
CA ASP A 31 -8.40 20.95 21.69
C ASP A 31 -9.82 21.30 22.12
N ALA A 32 -10.82 21.07 21.26
CA ALA A 32 -12.21 21.26 21.61
C ALA A 32 -12.52 20.37 22.84
N ALA A 33 -12.91 21.02 23.94
CA ALA A 33 -13.31 20.39 25.20
C ALA A 33 -14.61 19.56 25.09
N VAL A 34 -14.99 19.18 23.87
CA VAL A 34 -16.00 18.17 23.59
C VAL A 34 -15.37 16.82 23.95
N ARG A 35 -15.25 16.56 25.25
CA ARG A 35 -15.35 15.18 25.74
C ARG A 35 -16.64 14.66 25.12
N GLY A 36 -16.57 13.62 24.30
CA GLY A 36 -17.79 13.01 23.80
C GLY A 36 -18.67 12.70 25.01
N GLU A 37 -19.94 13.12 25.01
CA GLU A 37 -20.81 12.78 26.13
C GLU A 37 -20.78 11.25 26.30
N GLY A 38 -20.43 10.78 27.51
CA GLY A 38 -20.25 9.35 27.77
C GLY A 38 -18.89 8.74 27.38
N THR A 39 -17.85 9.56 27.14
CA THR A 39 -16.47 9.06 27.03
C THR A 39 -15.74 9.02 28.38
N ARG A 40 -14.77 8.11 28.51
CA ARG A 40 -13.88 7.98 29.69
C ARG A 40 -12.42 8.03 29.28
N MET A 41 -11.59 8.61 30.14
CA MET A 41 -10.13 8.60 29.96
C MET A 41 -9.55 7.31 30.55
N GLN A 42 -8.60 6.71 29.86
CA GLN A 42 -7.91 5.49 30.29
C GLN A 42 -6.40 5.64 30.06
N SER A 43 -5.63 5.55 31.13
CA SER A 43 -4.17 5.61 31.06
C SER A 43 -3.60 4.30 30.53
N ILE A 44 -2.59 4.40 29.65
CA ILE A 44 -1.97 3.26 28.98
C ILE A 44 -0.49 3.23 29.35
N ARG A 45 -0.01 2.05 29.75
CA ARG A 45 1.38 1.85 30.19
C ARG A 45 2.38 2.16 29.08
N GLU A 46 2.04 1.81 27.85
CA GLU A 46 2.95 1.85 26.70
C GLU A 46 3.02 3.24 26.05
N ASN A 47 4.21 3.61 25.58
CA ASN A 47 4.37 4.80 24.74
C ASN A 47 4.17 4.44 23.26
N LEU A 48 3.33 5.18 22.55
CA LEU A 48 2.97 4.87 21.14
C LEU A 48 3.72 5.76 20.14
N ASP A 49 5.03 5.91 20.31
CA ASP A 49 5.88 6.82 19.52
C ASP A 49 6.34 6.26 18.17
N GLY A 50 5.84 5.09 17.76
CA GLY A 50 6.02 4.54 16.41
C GLY A 50 6.99 3.38 16.26
N GLY A 51 7.51 2.83 17.36
CA GLY A 51 8.41 1.67 17.34
C GLY A 51 7.92 0.46 18.14
N ALA A 52 6.75 0.54 18.77
CA ALA A 52 6.26 -0.50 19.67
C ALA A 52 5.82 -1.77 18.92
N ILE A 53 5.97 -2.92 19.58
CA ILE A 53 5.38 -4.19 19.15
C ILE A 53 4.46 -4.64 20.28
N LEU A 54 3.17 -4.67 19.99
CA LEU A 54 2.10 -4.89 20.94
C LEU A 54 1.54 -6.31 20.83
N LEU A 55 0.85 -6.77 21.88
CA LEU A 55 0.16 -8.05 21.92
C LEU A 55 -1.17 -7.94 21.18
N GLY A 56 -1.40 -8.83 20.21
CA GLY A 56 -2.67 -8.94 19.51
C GLY A 56 -3.68 -9.82 20.24
N HIS A 57 -4.94 -9.78 19.79
CA HIS A 57 -6.04 -10.54 20.38
C HIS A 57 -5.87 -12.06 20.36
N ARG A 58 -4.99 -12.59 19.50
CA ARG A 58 -4.70 -14.03 19.37
C ARG A 58 -3.28 -14.37 19.85
N GLY A 59 -2.64 -13.46 20.57
CA GLY A 59 -1.26 -13.62 21.06
C GLY A 59 -0.18 -13.32 20.02
N GLU A 60 -0.56 -12.80 18.85
CA GLU A 60 0.35 -12.38 17.80
C GLU A 60 1.08 -11.07 18.15
N ARG A 61 2.18 -10.79 17.43
CA ARG A 61 2.93 -9.54 17.54
C ARG A 61 2.35 -8.53 16.55
N VAL A 62 1.86 -7.40 17.04
CA VAL A 62 1.30 -6.31 16.24
C VAL A 62 2.27 -5.13 16.23
N PRO A 63 2.95 -4.84 15.11
CA PRO A 63 3.73 -3.61 14.97
C PRO A 63 2.82 -2.38 15.06
N ALA A 64 3.23 -1.38 15.84
CA ALA A 64 2.50 -0.14 16.05
C ALA A 64 3.31 1.08 15.54
N PRO A 65 3.45 1.24 14.21
CA PRO A 65 4.04 2.43 13.64
C PRO A 65 3.15 3.67 13.86
N LEU A 66 3.70 4.86 13.63
CA LEU A 66 2.95 6.12 13.75
C LEU A 66 1.70 6.16 12.86
N ALA A 67 1.75 5.57 11.67
CA ALA A 67 0.54 5.43 10.85
C ALA A 67 -0.36 4.36 11.46
N LEU A 68 -1.60 4.73 11.81
CA LEU A 68 -2.57 3.77 12.38
C LEU A 68 -2.97 2.69 11.37
N PHE A 69 -2.83 3.00 10.09
CA PHE A 69 -3.06 2.09 8.98
C PHE A 69 -1.75 1.41 8.55
N THR A 70 -1.81 0.10 8.34
CA THR A 70 -0.67 -0.69 7.87
C THR A 70 -1.08 -1.62 6.73
N VAL A 71 -0.18 -1.77 5.77
CA VAL A 71 -0.18 -2.85 4.78
C VAL A 71 1.20 -3.47 4.90
N SER A 72 1.26 -4.75 5.25
CA SER A 72 2.53 -5.47 5.33
C SER A 72 2.78 -6.20 4.02
N ASP A 73 4.03 -6.42 3.66
CA ASP A 73 4.34 -7.52 2.75
C ASP A 73 4.83 -8.68 3.64
N PRO A 74 4.37 -9.93 3.46
CA PRO A 74 3.59 -10.47 2.35
C PRO A 74 2.06 -10.48 2.56
N ASP A 75 1.55 -9.87 3.65
CA ASP A 75 0.11 -9.82 3.96
C ASP A 75 -0.53 -8.54 3.40
N PRO A 76 -1.06 -8.55 2.16
CA PRO A 76 -1.57 -7.36 1.52
C PRO A 76 -2.84 -6.83 2.19
N GLU A 77 -3.39 -7.52 3.19
CA GLU A 77 -4.59 -7.10 3.89
C GLU A 77 -4.33 -5.81 4.66
N PRO A 78 -4.97 -4.69 4.26
CA PRO A 78 -4.88 -3.47 5.01
C PRO A 78 -5.57 -3.61 6.37
N ARG A 79 -4.90 -3.17 7.43
CA ARG A 79 -5.46 -3.19 8.78
C ARG A 79 -5.11 -1.94 9.58
N PHE A 80 -6.04 -1.54 10.43
CA PHE A 80 -5.76 -0.61 11.52
C PHE A 80 -5.12 -1.39 12.66
N TRP A 81 -3.86 -1.10 12.97
CA TRP A 81 -3.19 -1.83 14.06
C TRP A 81 -3.87 -1.65 15.43
N PRO A 82 -4.52 -0.50 15.77
CA PRO A 82 -5.21 -0.38 17.06
C PRO A 82 -6.37 -1.36 17.26
N ASP A 83 -6.99 -1.83 16.17
CA ASP A 83 -8.09 -2.81 16.19
C ASP A 83 -7.57 -4.25 16.35
N ALA A 84 -6.29 -4.50 16.06
CA ALA A 84 -5.67 -5.81 16.21
C ALA A 84 -5.09 -6.05 17.60
N VAL A 85 -4.86 -4.98 18.37
CA VAL A 85 -4.19 -5.03 19.68
C VAL A 85 -5.16 -5.40 20.80
N ASP A 86 -4.74 -6.36 21.63
CA ASP A 86 -5.36 -6.54 22.94
C ASP A 86 -4.85 -5.47 23.91
N TRP A 87 -5.73 -4.54 24.26
CA TRP A 87 -5.43 -3.43 25.16
C TRP A 87 -5.52 -3.78 26.65
N SER A 88 -6.03 -4.96 27.00
CA SER A 88 -6.22 -5.37 28.39
C SER A 88 -4.92 -5.40 29.22
N PRO A 89 -3.75 -5.90 28.75
CA PRO A 89 -2.51 -5.91 29.53
C PRO A 89 -1.86 -4.53 29.69
N TYR A 90 -2.24 -3.56 28.85
CA TYR A 90 -1.65 -2.22 28.85
C TYR A 90 -2.47 -1.19 29.63
N THR A 91 -3.70 -1.55 29.99
CA THR A 91 -4.60 -0.68 30.75
C THR A 91 -4.09 -0.50 32.18
N LEU A 92 -4.02 0.75 32.63
CA LEU A 92 -3.71 1.09 34.01
C LEU A 92 -4.96 1.55 34.76
N ALA A 93 -4.89 1.52 36.09
CA ALA A 93 -5.95 2.02 36.94
C ALA A 93 -6.18 3.52 36.70
N ASP A 94 -7.44 3.94 36.84
CA ASP A 94 -7.85 5.33 36.67
C ASP A 94 -7.00 6.27 37.56
N GLY A 95 -6.56 7.39 36.99
CA GLY A 95 -5.71 8.36 37.68
C GLY A 95 -4.21 8.10 37.61
N SER A 96 -3.76 6.97 37.01
CA SER A 96 -2.34 6.74 36.76
C SER A 96 -1.77 7.77 35.78
N GLU A 97 -0.66 8.42 36.13
CA GLU A 97 0.05 9.30 35.19
C GLU A 97 0.93 8.49 34.23
N THR A 98 0.69 8.63 32.92
CA THR A 98 1.38 7.87 31.87
C THR A 98 1.59 8.75 30.65
N ASN A 99 2.51 8.44 29.74
CA ASN A 99 2.70 9.29 28.55
C ASN A 99 1.58 9.17 27.51
N THR A 100 0.80 8.10 27.55
CA THR A 100 -0.27 7.78 26.59
C THR A 100 -1.62 7.66 27.30
N VAL A 101 -2.62 8.41 26.86
CA VAL A 101 -3.99 8.33 27.41
C VAL A 101 -5.00 8.14 26.29
N PHE A 102 -5.92 7.20 26.46
CA PHE A 102 -7.03 6.99 25.54
C PHE A 102 -8.30 7.67 26.06
N GLU A 103 -9.04 8.31 25.16
CA GLU A 103 -10.43 8.63 25.39
C GLU A 103 -11.28 7.55 24.72
N ARG A 104 -12.03 6.77 25.50
CA ARG A 104 -12.88 5.69 25.01
C ARG A 104 -14.35 6.05 25.11
N ALA A 105 -15.13 5.67 24.10
CA ALA A 105 -16.59 5.65 24.20
C ALA A 105 -17.05 4.58 25.21
N SER A 106 -18.31 4.67 25.66
CA SER A 106 -18.95 3.69 26.54
C SER A 106 -18.89 2.25 26.01
N GLY A 107 -18.92 2.07 24.68
CA GLY A 107 -18.74 0.77 24.01
C GLY A 107 -17.30 0.27 23.92
N GLY A 108 -16.32 1.00 24.47
CA GLY A 108 -14.90 0.60 24.49
C GLY A 108 -14.08 1.07 23.29
N ALA A 109 -14.69 1.61 22.23
CA ALA A 109 -13.97 2.16 21.09
C ALA A 109 -13.06 3.34 21.49
N ILE A 110 -11.86 3.42 20.89
CA ILE A 110 -10.88 4.49 21.15
C ILE A 110 -11.24 5.69 20.26
N CYS A 111 -11.78 6.76 20.83
CA CYS A 111 -12.12 7.97 20.09
C CYS A 111 -10.91 8.90 19.91
N ARG A 112 -10.02 8.94 20.91
CA ARG A 112 -8.82 9.78 20.90
C ARG A 112 -7.66 9.09 21.59
N ILE A 113 -6.46 9.29 21.08
CA ILE A 113 -5.19 8.91 21.71
C ILE A 113 -4.43 10.22 21.97
N LEU A 114 -4.05 10.48 23.21
CA LEU A 114 -3.23 11.63 23.59
C LEU A 114 -1.85 11.15 23.98
N GLN A 115 -0.82 11.81 23.44
CA GLN A 115 0.58 11.49 23.69
C GLN A 115 1.27 12.72 24.27
N SER A 116 2.10 12.47 25.26
CA SER A 116 2.77 13.53 26.00
C SER A 116 4.09 13.05 26.56
N VAL A 117 4.94 14.01 26.91
CA VAL A 117 6.17 13.76 27.65
C VAL A 117 6.20 14.63 28.90
N SER A 118 6.85 14.14 29.94
CA SER A 118 7.14 14.92 31.13
C SER A 118 8.46 15.67 30.96
N LEU A 119 8.38 16.99 30.79
CA LEU A 119 9.54 17.88 30.67
C LEU A 119 9.54 18.88 31.83
N ARG A 120 10.59 18.81 32.66
CA ARG A 120 10.76 19.69 33.85
C ARG A 120 9.53 19.70 34.79
N GLY A 121 8.96 18.51 35.03
CA GLY A 121 7.77 18.35 35.87
C GLY A 121 6.47 18.87 35.26
N LYS A 122 6.49 19.34 34.00
CA LYS A 122 5.30 19.71 33.25
C LYS A 122 5.02 18.67 32.17
N ARG A 123 3.75 18.34 32.02
CA ARG A 123 3.28 17.48 30.94
C ARG A 123 3.08 18.30 29.68
N ILE A 124 3.76 17.91 28.61
CA ILE A 124 3.69 18.58 27.31
C ILE A 124 3.13 17.59 26.31
N GLU A 125 2.02 17.94 25.67
CA GLU A 125 1.44 17.14 24.58
C GLU A 125 2.37 17.18 23.37
N THR A 126 2.74 16.00 22.89
CA THR A 126 3.65 15.82 21.76
C THR A 126 2.94 15.31 20.51
N GLY A 127 1.79 14.66 20.69
CA GLY A 127 0.99 14.15 19.61
C GLY A 127 -0.39 13.71 20.05
N ALA A 128 -1.27 13.50 19.08
CA ALA A 128 -2.57 12.92 19.32
C ALA A 128 -3.11 12.22 18.08
N TYR A 129 -4.10 11.36 18.26
CA TYR A 129 -4.91 10.79 17.19
C TYR A 129 -6.37 10.98 17.52
N ARG A 130 -7.19 11.36 16.52
CA ARG A 130 -8.66 11.25 16.58
C ARG A 130 -9.08 10.14 15.62
N LEU A 131 -9.98 9.26 16.05
CA LEU A 131 -10.46 8.14 15.24
C LEU A 131 -11.96 8.27 14.99
N THR A 132 -12.41 7.77 13.84
CA THR A 132 -13.83 7.62 13.50
C THR A 132 -14.11 6.18 13.09
N TYR A 133 -15.38 5.80 13.14
CA TYR A 133 -15.83 4.41 12.99
C TYR A 133 -16.99 4.32 11.99
N ASP A 134 -17.07 3.20 11.29
CA ASP A 134 -18.23 2.90 10.45
C ASP A 134 -19.44 2.42 11.27
N ALA A 135 -20.57 2.19 10.59
CA ALA A 135 -21.80 1.74 11.23
C ALA A 135 -21.68 0.36 11.91
N GLN A 136 -20.65 -0.43 11.58
CA GLN A 136 -20.36 -1.72 12.20
C GLN A 136 -19.36 -1.59 13.36
N GLY A 137 -18.92 -0.38 13.67
CA GLY A 137 -18.00 -0.09 14.76
C GLY A 137 -16.54 -0.42 14.49
N ARG A 138 -16.13 -0.47 13.23
CA ARG A 138 -14.73 -0.64 12.82
C ARG A 138 -14.10 0.70 12.53
N VAL A 139 -12.80 0.89 12.78
CA VAL A 139 -12.13 2.16 12.46
C VAL A 139 -12.27 2.46 10.97
N ALA A 140 -12.83 3.61 10.64
CA ALA A 140 -13.06 4.08 9.27
C ALA A 140 -12.07 5.20 8.89
N GLY A 141 -11.43 5.84 9.87
CA GLY A 141 -10.37 6.79 9.61
C GLY A 141 -9.78 7.41 10.86
N TYR A 142 -8.73 8.20 10.65
CA TYR A 142 -8.00 8.90 11.68
C TYR A 142 -7.45 10.24 11.20
N VAL A 143 -7.19 11.12 12.18
CA VAL A 143 -6.33 12.30 12.02
C VAL A 143 -5.24 12.23 13.08
N GLN A 144 -3.99 12.28 12.65
CA GLN A 144 -2.80 12.37 13.49
C GLN A 144 -2.42 13.84 13.65
N TYR A 145 -2.14 14.22 14.89
CA TYR A 145 -1.63 15.52 15.27
C TYR A 145 -0.24 15.37 15.88
N VAL A 146 0.64 16.32 15.61
CA VAL A 146 1.97 16.41 16.24
C VAL A 146 2.18 17.81 16.79
N ALA A 147 3.07 17.94 17.76
CA ALA A 147 3.46 19.25 18.27
C ALA A 147 4.01 20.14 17.14
N GLY A 148 3.32 21.24 16.86
CA GLY A 148 3.74 22.28 15.93
C GLY A 148 4.52 23.39 16.62
N GLN A 149 4.88 24.42 15.85
CA GLN A 149 5.51 25.61 16.41
C GLN A 149 4.56 26.33 17.38
N GLY A 150 5.08 26.78 18.52
CA GLY A 150 4.28 27.43 19.56
C GLY A 150 3.54 26.47 20.51
N GLY A 151 3.84 25.17 20.47
CA GLY A 151 3.32 24.19 21.44
C GLY A 151 1.86 23.78 21.22
N ARG A 152 1.26 24.16 20.09
CA ARG A 152 -0.08 23.70 19.68
C ARG A 152 0.04 22.48 18.77
N LEU A 153 -0.87 21.53 18.94
CA LEU A 153 -0.96 20.36 18.08
C LEU A 153 -1.47 20.77 16.69
N ALA A 154 -0.76 20.35 15.64
CA ALA A 154 -1.11 20.57 14.24
C ALA A 154 -1.35 19.23 13.54
N VAL A 155 -2.24 19.22 12.54
CA VAL A 155 -2.50 18.02 11.73
C VAL A 155 -1.22 17.62 10.99
N ALA A 156 -0.76 16.40 11.23
CA ALA A 156 0.42 15.82 10.59
C ALA A 156 0.05 14.88 9.45
N ARG A 157 -1.00 14.08 9.67
CA ARG A 157 -1.46 13.06 8.73
C ARG A 157 -2.95 12.80 8.94
N GLN A 158 -3.62 12.32 7.91
CA GLN A 158 -4.95 11.74 8.03
C GLN A 158 -5.01 10.48 7.19
N GLY A 159 -5.99 9.63 7.46
CA GLY A 159 -6.21 8.43 6.66
C GLY A 159 -7.63 7.91 6.87
N CYS A 160 -8.29 7.48 5.81
CA CYS A 160 -9.63 6.91 5.87
C CYS A 160 -9.77 5.82 4.83
N VAL A 161 -10.71 4.91 5.07
CA VAL A 161 -10.90 3.74 4.23
C VAL A 161 -12.33 3.61 3.76
N ASP A 162 -12.48 3.14 2.53
CA ASP A 162 -13.76 2.64 2.02
C ASP A 162 -13.80 1.13 2.16
N ARG A 163 -14.99 0.61 2.45
CA ARG A 163 -15.25 -0.84 2.55
C ARG A 163 -16.36 -1.25 1.60
N ASN A 164 -16.26 -2.47 1.09
CA ASN A 164 -17.37 -3.11 0.39
C ASN A 164 -18.43 -3.65 1.38
N GLU A 165 -19.52 -4.20 0.85
CA GLU A 165 -20.63 -4.77 1.64
C GLU A 165 -20.18 -5.91 2.57
N ALA A 166 -19.18 -6.69 2.16
CA ALA A 166 -18.57 -7.74 2.99
C ALA A 166 -17.67 -7.17 4.11
N GLY A 167 -17.44 -5.85 4.14
CA GLY A 167 -16.61 -5.21 5.14
C GLY A 167 -15.12 -5.17 4.85
N ALA A 168 -14.70 -5.64 3.68
CA ALA A 168 -13.30 -5.61 3.28
C ALA A 168 -12.94 -4.20 2.79
N ILE A 169 -11.76 -3.72 3.18
CA ILE A 169 -11.24 -2.43 2.71
C ILE A 169 -10.92 -2.53 1.20
N VAL A 170 -11.43 -1.57 0.43
CA VAL A 170 -11.27 -1.46 -1.03
C VAL A 170 -10.53 -0.20 -1.46
N ALA A 171 -10.48 0.83 -0.61
CA ALA A 171 -9.68 2.02 -0.83
C ALA A 171 -9.14 2.58 0.49
N LEU A 172 -7.96 3.17 0.43
CA LEU A 172 -7.36 4.01 1.46
C LEU A 172 -7.11 5.39 0.86
N HIS A 173 -7.51 6.44 1.58
CA HIS A 173 -7.24 7.82 1.24
C HIS A 173 -6.31 8.42 2.30
N GLU A 174 -5.13 8.90 1.92
CA GLU A 174 -4.16 9.52 2.85
C GLU A 174 -4.32 11.05 2.94
N ALA A 175 -5.21 11.63 2.13
CA ALA A 175 -5.68 13.01 2.24
C ALA A 175 -7.17 13.11 1.93
N GLY A 176 -7.84 14.11 2.53
CA GLY A 176 -9.23 14.42 2.19
C GLY A 176 -10.28 13.66 3.00
N CYS A 177 -9.95 13.11 4.15
CA CYS A 177 -10.90 12.43 5.04
C CYS A 177 -11.90 13.38 5.73
N VAL A 178 -11.77 14.69 5.48
CA VAL A 178 -12.56 15.76 6.10
C VAL A 178 -13.14 16.63 4.98
N ALA A 179 -14.46 16.60 4.81
CA ALA A 179 -15.16 17.80 4.35
C ALA A 179 -15.25 18.75 5.55
N PRO A 180 -14.83 20.02 5.45
CA PRO A 180 -15.10 21.00 6.50
C PRO A 180 -16.63 21.12 6.66
N ALA A 181 -17.13 20.80 7.86
CA ALA A 181 -18.54 20.91 8.17
C ALA A 181 -18.95 22.38 8.19
N GLY A 182 -19.71 22.82 7.18
CA GLY A 182 -20.32 24.15 7.15
C GLY A 182 -20.81 24.55 5.76
N GLN A 183 -22.11 24.31 5.51
CA GLN A 183 -22.91 24.78 4.37
C GLN A 183 -22.63 24.11 3.01
N GLY A 184 -23.56 23.25 2.59
CA GLY A 184 -23.60 22.68 1.25
C GLY A 184 -22.76 21.43 1.10
N ALA A 185 -23.34 20.27 1.42
CA ALA A 185 -22.86 18.99 0.91
C ALA A 185 -23.14 18.91 -0.60
N THR A 186 -22.39 19.70 -1.38
CA THR A 186 -22.16 19.42 -2.79
C THR A 186 -20.86 18.64 -2.86
N GLU A 187 -20.97 17.41 -3.38
CA GLU A 187 -19.89 16.48 -3.76
C GLU A 187 -18.49 16.97 -3.39
N VAL A 188 -17.95 16.40 -2.31
CA VAL A 188 -16.53 16.55 -2.01
C VAL A 188 -15.78 16.00 -3.22
N ALA A 189 -15.14 16.89 -3.97
CA ALA A 189 -14.17 16.53 -4.98
C ALA A 189 -13.06 15.75 -4.27
N GLN A 190 -13.21 14.43 -4.24
CA GLN A 190 -12.13 13.49 -3.97
C GLN A 190 -11.07 13.83 -5.01
N SER A 191 -9.99 14.52 -4.62
CA SER A 191 -8.83 14.58 -5.48
C SER A 191 -8.32 13.14 -5.61
N PRO A 192 -8.39 12.51 -6.80
CA PRO A 192 -8.05 11.10 -6.99
C PRO A 192 -6.54 10.82 -6.86
N THR A 193 -5.78 11.76 -6.31
CA THR A 193 -4.31 11.83 -6.40
C THR A 193 -3.59 11.29 -5.16
N GLN A 194 -4.30 10.77 -4.15
CA GLN A 194 -3.71 10.20 -2.93
C GLN A 194 -4.44 8.95 -2.41
N THR A 195 -4.83 8.08 -3.33
CA THR A 195 -5.61 6.87 -3.00
C THR A 195 -4.80 5.60 -3.28
N VAL A 196 -4.96 4.61 -2.41
CA VAL A 196 -4.52 3.23 -2.63
C VAL A 196 -5.74 2.34 -2.74
N HIS A 197 -5.92 1.66 -3.86
CA HIS A 197 -7.02 0.72 -4.07
C HIS A 197 -6.58 -0.73 -3.83
N PHE A 198 -7.50 -1.52 -3.31
CA PHE A 198 -7.33 -2.96 -3.09
C PHE A 198 -8.39 -3.71 -3.90
N VAL A 199 -8.00 -4.22 -5.05
CA VAL A 199 -8.88 -4.99 -5.93
C VAL A 199 -8.91 -6.42 -5.44
N ARG A 200 -10.11 -6.95 -5.20
CA ARG A 200 -10.32 -8.30 -4.68
C ARG A 200 -11.06 -9.17 -5.68
N ASP A 201 -10.74 -10.45 -5.65
CA ASP A 201 -11.52 -11.46 -6.34
C ASP A 201 -12.91 -11.57 -5.70
N ALA A 202 -13.96 -11.51 -6.53
CA ALA A 202 -15.33 -11.48 -6.03
C ALA A 202 -15.76 -12.79 -5.33
N SER A 203 -15.16 -13.92 -5.71
CA SER A 203 -15.55 -15.24 -5.19
C SER A 203 -14.81 -15.63 -3.91
N SER A 204 -13.51 -15.34 -3.85
CA SER A 204 -12.62 -15.74 -2.75
C SER A 204 -12.33 -14.60 -1.77
N GLY A 205 -12.60 -13.34 -2.14
CA GLY A 205 -12.24 -12.17 -1.34
C GLY A 205 -10.73 -11.87 -1.30
N ARG A 206 -9.90 -12.68 -1.97
CA ARG A 206 -8.45 -12.53 -2.03
C ARG A 206 -8.08 -11.24 -2.76
N ILE A 207 -7.07 -10.51 -2.27
CA ILE A 207 -6.52 -9.37 -2.97
C ILE A 207 -5.82 -9.84 -4.25
N LEU A 208 -6.25 -9.31 -5.39
CA LEU A 208 -5.63 -9.53 -6.69
C LEU A 208 -4.61 -8.43 -7.00
N ARG A 209 -4.92 -7.19 -6.63
CA ARG A 209 -4.07 -6.03 -6.91
C ARG A 209 -4.13 -5.00 -5.79
N ARG A 210 -2.98 -4.39 -5.51
CA ARG A 210 -2.87 -3.11 -4.80
C ARG A 210 -2.43 -2.05 -5.79
N ILE A 211 -3.25 -1.01 -5.98
CA ILE A 211 -3.00 0.08 -6.92
C ILE A 211 -2.71 1.34 -6.11
N ASP A 212 -1.49 1.84 -6.16
CA ASP A 212 -1.02 3.01 -5.43
C ASP A 212 -0.96 4.22 -6.37
N LEU A 213 -1.90 5.15 -6.22
CA LEU A 213 -2.03 6.35 -7.03
C LEU A 213 -1.55 7.61 -6.31
N ARG A 214 -0.80 7.47 -5.21
CA ARG A 214 -0.37 8.63 -4.40
C ARG A 214 0.63 9.56 -5.10
N ALA A 215 1.30 9.06 -6.12
CA ALA A 215 2.14 9.85 -7.01
C ALA A 215 1.42 10.26 -8.31
N GLY A 216 0.08 10.10 -8.37
CA GLY A 216 -0.71 10.25 -9.58
C GLY A 216 -0.55 9.08 -10.56
N VAL A 217 -1.26 9.15 -11.69
CA VAL A 217 -1.27 8.09 -12.72
C VAL A 217 0.11 7.89 -13.36
N GLU A 218 0.89 8.95 -13.52
CA GLU A 218 2.21 8.92 -14.14
C GLU A 218 3.29 8.31 -13.24
N GLY A 219 3.07 8.31 -11.92
CA GLY A 219 3.93 7.69 -10.91
C GLY A 219 3.31 6.47 -10.24
N ALA A 220 2.24 5.91 -10.81
CA ALA A 220 1.49 4.84 -10.17
C ALA A 220 2.29 3.52 -10.04
N GLU A 221 2.09 2.83 -8.93
CA GLU A 221 2.60 1.49 -8.66
C GLU A 221 1.43 0.51 -8.55
N VAL A 222 1.52 -0.64 -9.22
CA VAL A 222 0.58 -1.76 -9.03
C VAL A 222 1.34 -2.96 -8.52
N ARG A 223 0.92 -3.53 -7.40
CA ARG A 223 1.34 -4.88 -6.99
C ARG A 223 0.26 -5.86 -7.39
N ARG A 224 0.60 -6.80 -8.26
CA ARG A 224 -0.27 -7.89 -8.70
C ARG A 224 0.10 -9.14 -7.90
N TYR A 225 -0.90 -9.77 -7.31
CA TYR A 225 -0.75 -10.97 -6.50
C TYR A 225 -1.29 -12.18 -7.27
N ASP A 226 -0.43 -13.16 -7.49
CA ASP A 226 -0.78 -14.40 -8.16
C ASP A 226 -1.36 -15.42 -7.18
N ALA A 227 -1.98 -16.47 -7.73
CA ALA A 227 -2.70 -17.45 -6.92
C ALA A 227 -1.79 -18.29 -5.99
N ASP A 228 -0.51 -18.39 -6.34
CA ASP A 228 0.53 -19.06 -5.57
C ASP A 228 1.13 -18.17 -4.46
N GLY A 229 0.64 -16.94 -4.31
CA GLY A 229 1.15 -15.95 -3.35
C GLY A 229 2.37 -15.18 -3.85
N SER A 230 2.85 -15.44 -5.06
CA SER A 230 3.88 -14.61 -5.68
C SER A 230 3.33 -13.23 -6.04
N MET A 231 4.22 -12.24 -6.12
CA MET A 231 3.86 -10.85 -6.35
C MET A 231 4.74 -10.26 -7.45
N VAL A 232 4.09 -9.61 -8.42
CA VAL A 232 4.74 -8.82 -9.46
C VAL A 232 4.45 -7.35 -9.20
N ARG A 233 5.50 -6.55 -9.06
CA ARG A 233 5.39 -5.10 -9.01
C ARG A 233 5.45 -4.52 -10.42
N LEU A 234 4.50 -3.68 -10.75
CA LEU A 234 4.39 -2.92 -11.98
C LEU A 234 4.56 -1.43 -11.65
N ARG A 235 5.33 -0.69 -12.44
CA ARG A 235 5.61 0.71 -12.19
C ARG A 235 5.45 1.54 -13.45
N ALA A 236 4.84 2.71 -13.32
CA ALA A 236 4.82 3.74 -14.35
C ALA A 236 6.10 4.59 -14.31
N HIS A 237 6.62 4.90 -15.49
CA HIS A 237 7.71 5.84 -15.68
C HIS A 237 7.35 6.85 -16.78
N PRO A 238 7.54 8.16 -16.56
CA PRO A 238 7.41 9.16 -17.61
C PRO A 238 8.37 8.90 -18.77
N SER A 239 7.90 9.07 -19.99
CA SER A 239 8.66 8.87 -21.22
C SER A 239 8.28 9.93 -22.24
N ALA A 240 9.06 10.07 -23.32
CA ALA A 240 8.79 11.06 -24.36
C ALA A 240 7.39 10.90 -24.99
N ASP A 241 6.88 9.67 -25.05
CA ASP A 241 5.58 9.32 -25.65
C ASP A 241 4.44 9.21 -24.60
N GLY A 242 4.64 9.71 -23.38
CA GLY A 242 3.68 9.60 -22.27
C GLY A 242 4.17 8.67 -21.16
N VAL A 243 3.33 7.76 -20.66
CA VAL A 243 3.69 6.85 -19.57
C VAL A 243 4.06 5.47 -20.11
N SER A 244 5.25 4.99 -19.75
CA SER A 244 5.67 3.61 -19.97
C SER A 244 5.54 2.83 -18.66
N ALA A 245 4.65 1.84 -18.62
CA ALA A 245 4.48 0.97 -17.46
C ALA A 245 5.06 -0.42 -17.73
N TYR A 246 5.75 -1.02 -16.77
CA TYR A 246 6.43 -2.31 -16.94
C TYR A 246 6.52 -3.08 -15.62
N ALA A 247 6.79 -4.38 -15.70
CA ALA A 247 7.12 -5.19 -14.53
C ALA A 247 8.54 -4.91 -14.04
N GLU A 248 8.65 -4.50 -12.77
CA GLU A 248 9.92 -4.24 -12.10
C GLU A 248 10.57 -5.59 -11.74
N PRO A 249 11.79 -5.88 -12.23
CA PRO A 249 12.48 -7.12 -11.89
C PRO A 249 12.90 -7.12 -10.41
N THR A 250 12.61 -8.20 -9.69
CA THR A 250 12.71 -8.29 -8.21
C THR A 250 14.11 -8.03 -7.63
N ALA A 251 15.17 -8.23 -8.41
CA ALA A 251 16.57 -8.21 -7.93
C ALA A 251 17.48 -7.28 -8.74
N SER A 252 16.93 -6.36 -9.54
CA SER A 252 17.78 -5.58 -10.45
C SER A 252 18.43 -4.38 -9.80
N LYS A 253 19.76 -4.32 -9.89
CA LYS A 253 20.55 -3.09 -9.69
C LYS A 253 20.84 -2.39 -11.02
N GLU A 254 20.43 -2.99 -12.13
CA GLU A 254 20.80 -2.55 -13.47
C GLU A 254 19.91 -1.39 -13.90
N ARG A 255 20.48 -0.50 -14.71
CA ARG A 255 19.66 0.49 -15.41
C ARG A 255 18.71 -0.23 -16.36
N LEU A 256 17.44 0.18 -16.35
CA LEU A 256 16.43 -0.42 -17.18
C LEU A 256 16.48 0.16 -18.60
N TRP A 257 16.35 -0.73 -19.58
CA TRP A 257 16.07 -0.37 -20.97
C TRP A 257 14.61 -0.74 -21.26
N ILE A 258 13.74 0.26 -21.16
CA ILE A 258 12.29 0.07 -21.29
C ILE A 258 11.92 0.00 -22.77
N LEU A 259 11.48 -1.17 -23.20
CA LEU A 259 11.08 -1.44 -24.58
C LEU A 259 9.59 -1.13 -24.75
N PRO A 260 9.20 -0.19 -25.63
CA PRO A 260 7.79 0.04 -25.95
C PRO A 260 7.10 -1.23 -26.44
N ALA A 261 5.78 -1.30 -26.24
CA ALA A 261 4.99 -2.45 -26.67
C ALA A 261 5.22 -2.77 -28.16
N GLY A 262 5.76 -3.96 -28.44
CA GLY A 262 5.95 -4.45 -29.80
C GLY A 262 7.12 -3.82 -30.58
N LYS A 263 7.92 -2.93 -29.99
CA LYS A 263 9.05 -2.26 -30.65
C LYS A 263 10.33 -2.40 -29.83
N VAL A 264 11.47 -2.49 -30.51
CA VAL A 264 12.80 -2.38 -29.89
C VAL A 264 13.50 -1.17 -30.50
N PRO A 265 13.53 -0.01 -29.80
CA PRO A 265 14.18 1.18 -30.32
C PRO A 265 15.70 0.96 -30.39
N PRO A 266 16.42 1.67 -31.27
CA PRO A 266 17.88 1.72 -31.19
C PRO A 266 18.33 2.20 -29.81
N LEU A 267 19.42 1.64 -29.31
CA LEU A 267 20.06 2.13 -28.08
C LEU A 267 21.37 2.82 -28.45
N ASN A 268 21.44 4.13 -28.22
CA ASN A 268 22.67 4.89 -28.44
C ASN A 268 23.58 4.81 -27.21
N ILE A 269 24.81 4.38 -27.41
CA ILE A 269 25.87 4.33 -26.38
C ILE A 269 27.07 5.21 -26.74
N GLU A 270 26.96 6.03 -27.79
CA GLU A 270 27.89 7.05 -28.25
C GLU A 270 29.26 6.54 -28.72
N ILE A 271 29.48 5.23 -28.75
CA ILE A 271 30.73 4.58 -29.14
C ILE A 271 30.48 3.67 -30.34
N GLY A 272 31.07 4.00 -31.49
CA GLY A 272 30.98 3.21 -32.73
C GLY A 272 31.86 1.94 -32.71
N ASP A 273 31.44 0.92 -33.45
CA ASP A 273 32.09 -0.40 -33.55
C ASP A 273 32.30 -1.15 -32.22
N GLU A 274 31.64 -0.72 -31.15
CA GLU A 274 31.71 -1.30 -29.81
C GLU A 274 30.97 -2.65 -29.79
N PRO A 275 31.60 -3.75 -29.31
CA PRO A 275 30.95 -5.04 -29.20
C PRO A 275 29.86 -5.01 -28.11
N TRP A 276 28.68 -5.50 -28.47
CA TRP A 276 27.56 -5.68 -27.54
C TRP A 276 27.02 -7.10 -27.62
N ARG A 277 26.42 -7.58 -26.54
CA ARG A 277 25.79 -8.91 -26.50
C ARG A 277 24.56 -8.95 -25.61
N VAL A 278 23.57 -9.74 -26.01
CA VAL A 278 22.39 -10.05 -25.21
C VAL A 278 22.52 -11.46 -24.69
N VAL A 279 22.39 -11.61 -23.37
CA VAL A 279 22.54 -12.90 -22.69
C VAL A 279 21.33 -13.16 -21.79
N ARG A 280 21.07 -14.44 -21.56
CA ARG A 280 20.22 -14.92 -20.47
C ARG A 280 21.10 -15.43 -19.34
N ILE A 281 20.80 -14.99 -18.11
CA ILE A 281 21.47 -15.42 -16.88
C ILE A 281 20.44 -16.11 -15.99
N PRO A 282 20.71 -17.31 -15.48
CA PRO A 282 19.80 -17.99 -14.57
C PRO A 282 19.44 -17.15 -13.34
N ALA A 283 18.20 -17.23 -12.87
CA ALA A 283 17.70 -16.44 -11.76
C ALA A 283 18.51 -16.67 -10.46
N GLU A 284 18.95 -17.90 -10.24
CA GLU A 284 19.79 -18.28 -9.11
C GLU A 284 21.17 -17.60 -9.14
N VAL A 285 21.73 -17.33 -10.33
CA VAL A 285 23.01 -16.62 -10.49
C VAL A 285 22.81 -15.11 -10.30
N LEU A 286 21.69 -14.56 -10.74
CA LEU A 286 21.34 -13.15 -10.52
C LEU A 286 21.08 -12.82 -9.04
N ALA A 287 20.73 -13.82 -8.24
CA ALA A 287 20.54 -13.67 -6.80
C ALA A 287 21.86 -13.72 -6.00
N LEU A 288 22.97 -14.13 -6.62
CA LEU A 288 24.30 -14.18 -5.99
C LEU A 288 24.95 -12.78 -5.99
N PRO A 289 26.06 -12.59 -5.22
CA PRO A 289 26.87 -11.39 -5.32
C PRO A 289 27.27 -11.08 -6.77
N ASP A 290 27.39 -9.78 -7.09
CA ASP A 290 27.42 -9.29 -8.47
C ASP A 290 28.47 -10.02 -9.34
N GLU A 291 29.65 -10.34 -8.78
CA GLU A 291 30.74 -11.09 -9.42
C GLU A 291 30.29 -12.36 -10.15
N ALA A 292 29.36 -13.12 -9.56
CA ALA A 292 28.84 -14.35 -10.16
C ALA A 292 28.05 -14.07 -11.44
N SER A 293 27.24 -13.00 -11.44
CA SER A 293 26.44 -12.58 -12.59
C SER A 293 27.28 -11.97 -13.71
N TRP A 294 28.51 -11.53 -13.44
CA TRP A 294 29.44 -11.03 -14.46
C TRP A 294 30.26 -12.13 -15.13
N ASN A 295 30.30 -13.34 -14.55
CA ASN A 295 31.02 -14.47 -15.12
C ASN A 295 30.40 -14.94 -16.46
N PRO A 296 31.11 -14.81 -17.60
CA PRO A 296 30.62 -15.23 -18.91
C PRO A 296 30.23 -16.71 -19.01
N ASP A 297 30.84 -17.59 -18.22
CA ASP A 297 30.56 -19.04 -18.24
C ASP A 297 29.16 -19.38 -17.72
N THR A 298 28.54 -18.44 -17.00
CA THR A 298 27.16 -18.57 -16.48
C THR A 298 26.11 -18.03 -17.46
N HIS A 299 26.55 -17.47 -18.60
CA HIS A 299 25.68 -16.78 -19.54
C HIS A 299 25.26 -17.72 -20.67
N THR A 300 23.98 -17.72 -21.01
CA THR A 300 23.53 -18.22 -22.31
C THR A 300 23.49 -17.05 -23.30
N LEU A 301 24.39 -17.04 -24.28
CA LEU A 301 24.37 -16.04 -25.34
C LEU A 301 23.11 -16.21 -26.19
N LEU A 302 22.34 -15.14 -26.36
CA LEU A 302 21.19 -15.12 -27.26
C LEU A 302 21.60 -14.63 -28.65
N PHE A 303 22.28 -13.48 -28.70
CA PHE A 303 22.86 -12.89 -29.90
C PHE A 303 23.79 -11.73 -29.53
N GLU A 304 24.66 -11.35 -30.46
CA GLU A 304 25.66 -10.28 -30.29
C GLU A 304 25.85 -9.50 -31.59
N GLY A 305 26.60 -8.41 -31.51
CA GLY A 305 26.95 -7.58 -32.64
C GLY A 305 27.88 -6.45 -32.28
N LYS A 306 27.97 -5.46 -33.18
CA LYS A 306 28.70 -4.21 -32.95
C LYS A 306 27.77 -3.02 -33.15
N THR A 307 28.04 -1.92 -32.48
CA THR A 307 27.32 -0.67 -32.74
C THR A 307 27.61 -0.18 -34.16
N ASN A 308 26.66 0.56 -34.74
CA ASN A 308 26.88 1.23 -36.02
C ASN A 308 27.88 2.40 -35.87
N ALA A 309 28.20 3.08 -36.98
CA ALA A 309 29.11 4.23 -36.98
C ALA A 309 28.65 5.40 -36.07
N SER A 310 27.36 5.46 -35.73
CA SER A 310 26.78 6.46 -34.82
C SER A 310 26.75 6.01 -33.36
N GLY A 311 27.30 4.83 -33.05
CA GLY A 311 27.31 4.28 -31.70
C GLY A 311 25.99 3.66 -31.25
N GLU A 312 25.13 3.25 -32.18
CA GLU A 312 23.83 2.67 -31.86
C GLU A 312 23.84 1.14 -31.94
N VAL A 313 23.27 0.50 -30.93
CA VAL A 313 22.84 -0.90 -30.97
C VAL A 313 21.53 -0.97 -31.76
N VAL A 314 21.59 -1.54 -32.97
CA VAL A 314 20.42 -1.73 -33.84
C VAL A 314 20.16 -3.22 -34.02
N LEU A 315 19.02 -3.70 -33.53
CA LEU A 315 18.65 -5.10 -33.66
C LEU A 315 17.88 -5.35 -34.97
N GLY A 316 18.29 -6.38 -35.72
CA GLY A 316 17.52 -6.87 -36.86
C GLY A 316 16.19 -7.51 -36.44
N ALA A 317 15.23 -7.65 -37.36
CA ALA A 317 13.89 -8.16 -37.05
C ALA A 317 13.87 -9.52 -36.33
N ALA A 318 14.77 -10.44 -36.72
CA ALA A 318 14.92 -11.73 -36.06
C ALA A 318 15.41 -11.60 -34.61
N GLN A 319 16.40 -10.74 -34.36
CA GLN A 319 16.93 -10.47 -33.01
C GLN A 319 15.87 -9.78 -32.14
N GLN A 320 15.07 -8.85 -32.69
CA GLN A 320 13.95 -8.24 -31.97
C GLN A 320 12.89 -9.27 -31.57
N ALA A 321 12.56 -10.21 -32.48
CA ALA A 321 11.64 -11.30 -32.16
C ALA A 321 12.19 -12.22 -31.07
N GLN A 322 13.48 -12.59 -31.16
CA GLN A 322 14.15 -13.41 -30.17
C GLN A 322 14.24 -12.73 -28.79
N LEU A 323 14.53 -11.43 -28.74
CA LEU A 323 14.56 -10.66 -27.49
C LEU A 323 13.18 -10.63 -26.82
N ARG A 324 12.12 -10.32 -27.58
CA ARG A 324 10.75 -10.27 -27.04
C ARG A 324 10.31 -11.64 -26.50
N GLU A 325 10.66 -12.71 -27.21
CA GLU A 325 10.35 -14.06 -26.75
C GLU A 325 11.12 -14.42 -25.48
N ALA A 326 12.41 -14.08 -25.40
CA ALA A 326 13.22 -14.33 -24.22
C ALA A 326 12.70 -13.57 -22.98
N LEU A 327 12.27 -12.31 -23.16
CA LEU A 327 11.67 -11.51 -22.09
C LEU A 327 10.33 -12.09 -21.60
N ARG A 328 9.55 -12.69 -22.50
CA ARG A 328 8.30 -13.37 -22.17
C ARG A 328 8.52 -14.68 -21.41
N GLN A 329 9.52 -15.46 -21.81
CA GLN A 329 9.82 -16.77 -21.21
C GLN A 329 10.53 -16.65 -19.86
N THR A 330 11.50 -15.74 -19.75
CA THR A 330 12.36 -15.60 -18.57
C THR A 330 12.47 -14.12 -18.19
N PRO A 331 11.39 -13.51 -17.69
CA PRO A 331 11.38 -12.09 -17.29
C PRO A 331 12.43 -11.84 -16.21
N GLY A 332 13.16 -10.72 -16.34
CA GLY A 332 14.21 -10.35 -15.39
C GLY A 332 15.51 -11.15 -15.50
N GLN A 333 15.61 -12.12 -16.43
CA GLN A 333 16.83 -12.93 -16.63
C GLN A 333 17.65 -12.52 -17.86
N ILE A 334 17.17 -11.54 -18.62
CA ILE A 334 17.84 -11.07 -19.84
C ILE A 334 18.63 -9.80 -19.51
N LEU A 335 19.89 -9.75 -19.94
CA LEU A 335 20.75 -8.57 -19.84
C LEU A 335 21.37 -8.24 -21.20
N LEU A 336 21.46 -6.95 -21.50
CA LEU A 336 22.21 -6.40 -22.63
C LEU A 336 23.53 -5.84 -22.11
N TYR A 337 24.64 -6.46 -22.49
CA TYR A 337 25.97 -5.90 -22.29
C TYR A 337 26.24 -4.93 -23.44
N ILE A 338 26.36 -3.65 -23.12
CA ILE A 338 26.69 -2.61 -24.10
C ILE A 338 28.20 -2.43 -24.27
N ASN A 339 28.97 -2.94 -23.32
CA ASN A 339 30.41 -3.15 -23.36
C ASN A 339 30.78 -4.14 -22.23
N PRO A 340 32.06 -4.53 -22.05
CA PRO A 340 32.45 -5.48 -21.00
C PRO A 340 32.19 -5.02 -19.55
N MET A 341 32.00 -3.72 -19.32
CA MET A 341 31.90 -3.11 -17.99
C MET A 341 30.50 -2.55 -17.68
N SER A 342 29.56 -2.62 -18.62
CA SER A 342 28.24 -2.00 -18.50
C SER A 342 27.17 -2.86 -19.12
N ARG A 343 26.09 -3.04 -18.38
CA ARG A 343 24.92 -3.77 -18.83
C ARG A 343 23.64 -3.02 -18.48
N LEU A 344 22.60 -3.33 -19.23
CA LEU A 344 21.24 -2.85 -19.05
C LEU A 344 20.33 -4.05 -18.90
N GLN A 345 19.23 -3.86 -18.18
CA GLN A 345 18.16 -4.83 -18.12
C GLN A 345 17.01 -4.42 -19.05
N PRO A 346 16.78 -5.14 -20.16
CA PRO A 346 15.63 -4.90 -21.00
C PRO A 346 14.35 -5.30 -20.26
N VAL A 347 13.34 -4.43 -20.29
CA VAL A 347 12.00 -4.72 -19.76
C VAL A 347 10.95 -4.36 -20.78
N GLN A 348 9.94 -5.23 -20.95
CA GLN A 348 8.86 -4.98 -21.88
C GLN A 348 7.82 -4.08 -21.22
N ALA A 349 7.55 -2.92 -21.82
CA ALA A 349 6.43 -2.08 -21.43
C ALA A 349 5.10 -2.73 -21.80
N LEU A 350 4.13 -2.58 -20.91
CA LEU A 350 2.72 -2.88 -21.14
C LEU A 350 2.17 -1.99 -22.24
N THR A 351 1.14 -2.47 -22.93
CA THR A 351 0.36 -1.60 -23.82
C THR A 351 -0.40 -0.55 -22.99
N PRO A 352 -0.69 0.65 -23.55
CA PRO A 352 -1.48 1.66 -22.86
C PRO A 352 -2.85 1.14 -22.38
N ASP A 353 -3.50 0.28 -23.17
CA ASP A 353 -4.79 -0.30 -22.80
C ASP A 353 -4.67 -1.33 -21.68
N THR A 354 -3.61 -2.16 -21.68
CA THR A 354 -3.32 -3.07 -20.57
C THR A 354 -3.04 -2.30 -19.29
N TRP A 355 -2.24 -1.23 -19.36
CA TRP A 355 -1.95 -0.40 -18.20
C TRP A 355 -3.22 0.28 -17.65
N ARG A 356 -4.08 0.83 -18.52
CA ARG A 356 -5.35 1.43 -18.12
C ARG A 356 -6.26 0.43 -17.39
N ARG A 357 -6.39 -0.80 -17.90
CA ARG A 357 -7.16 -1.87 -17.22
C ARG A 357 -6.52 -2.29 -15.89
N CYS A 358 -5.19 -2.30 -15.83
CA CYS A 358 -4.46 -2.64 -14.63
C CYS A 358 -4.72 -1.64 -13.49
N LEU A 359 -4.82 -0.34 -13.83
CA LEU A 359 -5.10 0.77 -12.92
C LEU A 359 -6.58 0.94 -12.56
N ASP A 360 -7.50 0.28 -13.26
CA ASP A 360 -8.94 0.39 -12.98
C ASP A 360 -9.33 -0.47 -11.77
N PRO A 361 -9.75 0.14 -10.64
CA PRO A 361 -10.15 -0.61 -9.45
C PRO A 361 -11.49 -1.34 -9.61
N ALA A 362 -12.34 -0.94 -10.56
CA ALA A 362 -13.61 -1.62 -10.84
C ALA A 362 -13.42 -2.89 -11.67
N GLN A 363 -12.31 -2.99 -12.41
CA GLN A 363 -11.97 -4.20 -13.14
C GLN A 363 -11.47 -5.26 -12.14
N ALA A 364 -12.27 -6.26 -11.79
CA ALA A 364 -11.90 -7.27 -10.77
C ALA A 364 -11.29 -8.57 -11.33
N ARG A 365 -10.78 -8.56 -12.57
CA ARG A 365 -10.16 -9.75 -13.19
C ARG A 365 -8.70 -9.92 -12.78
N ALA A 366 -8.25 -11.18 -12.68
CA ALA A 366 -6.85 -11.51 -12.36
C ALA A 366 -5.88 -11.19 -13.52
N ASP A 367 -6.34 -11.28 -14.76
CA ASP A 367 -5.60 -11.04 -16.01
C ASP A 367 -5.59 -9.56 -16.45
N ALA A 368 -6.09 -8.62 -15.63
CA ALA A 368 -6.28 -7.23 -16.04
C ALA A 368 -4.97 -6.52 -16.43
N CYS A 369 -3.83 -6.95 -15.88
CA CYS A 369 -2.51 -6.39 -16.16
C CYS A 369 -1.71 -7.16 -17.23
N GLY A 370 -2.31 -8.16 -17.89
CA GLY A 370 -1.64 -9.00 -18.88
C GLY A 370 -1.33 -10.39 -18.35
#